data_AF-A0A176UAN0-F1
#
_entry.id   AF-A0A176UAN0-F1
#
_cell.length_a   1.000
_cell.length_b   1.000
_cell.length_c   1.000
_cell.angle_alpha   90.00
_cell.angle_beta   90.00
_cell.angle_gamma   90.00
#
_symmetry.space_group_name_H-M   'P 1'
#
loop_
_entity.id
_entity.type
_entity.pdbx_description
1 polymer ?
#
loop_
_entity_poly.entity_id
_entity_poly.type
_entity_poly.pdbx_seq_one_letter_code
_entity_poly.pdbx_strand_id
1 'polypeptide(L)'
;MSSDSSVFTGENLNDYLKAVAKEYKKMGGKAMPAELILIGGAAVIANYGFREMTTDIDAIIHAASVMKDAINSVGDQYHLQNGWLNTDFMRTASYSPKLDQYSTYYRTFGGILSVRTVQAEYLIAMKLRSGRLYKNDRSDIAGILAEHEKRGEPITMDRITQAVTNLYGGWEQISASSQLFIQQIMQNGEYQKTYGAIRQEEQDNKELLISFESKYPGATTSENVERIITDFKKKQKRNQTLNWLKNQKQENAQDIEADDELDQ
;
A
#
# COMPACT_ATOMS: atom_id res chain seq x y z
N MET A 1 24.56 -8.92 5.28
CA MET A 1 24.82 -7.48 5.10
C MET A 1 23.47 -6.81 5.09
N SER A 2 23.09 -6.14 6.19
CA SER A 2 21.82 -5.42 6.30
C SER A 2 21.90 -4.19 5.40
N SER A 3 21.30 -4.25 4.22
CA SER A 3 20.98 -3.03 3.50
C SER A 3 19.88 -2.34 4.31
N ASP A 4 20.24 -1.33 5.11
CA ASP A 4 19.24 -0.40 5.63
C ASP A 4 18.54 0.20 4.41
N SER A 5 17.38 -0.34 4.06
CA SER A 5 16.58 0.12 2.94
C SER A 5 16.20 1.56 3.26
N SER A 6 16.69 2.52 2.48
CA SER A 6 16.33 3.93 2.63
C SER A 6 14.81 4.04 2.59
N VAL A 7 14.21 4.61 3.63
CA VAL A 7 12.76 4.79 3.75
C VAL A 7 12.39 6.21 3.33
N PHE A 8 11.31 6.36 2.58
CA PHE A 8 10.81 7.67 2.16
C PHE A 8 9.66 8.09 3.06
N THR A 9 9.74 9.29 3.63
CA THR A 9 8.72 9.89 4.49
C THR A 9 8.17 11.15 3.83
N GLY A 10 7.05 11.68 4.33
CA GLY A 10 6.52 12.96 3.85
C GLY A 10 7.51 14.13 4.00
N GLU A 11 8.40 14.04 5.00
CA GLU A 11 9.43 15.05 5.26
C GLU A 11 10.55 15.00 4.20
N ASN A 12 11.16 13.84 3.98
CA ASN A 12 12.33 13.73 3.09
C ASN A 12 11.98 13.68 1.60
N LEU A 13 10.73 13.33 1.25
CA LEU A 13 10.25 13.29 -0.13
C LEU A 13 10.50 14.61 -0.87
N ASN A 14 10.20 15.73 -0.21
CA ASN A 14 10.36 17.06 -0.82
C ASN A 14 11.83 17.41 -1.07
N ASP A 15 12.74 16.97 -0.20
CA ASP A 15 14.17 17.22 -0.35
C ASP A 15 14.75 16.43 -1.52
N TYR A 16 14.35 15.16 -1.68
CA TYR A 16 14.77 14.35 -2.81
C TYR A 16 14.20 14.87 -4.14
N LEU A 17 12.92 15.24 -4.20
CA LEU A 17 12.34 15.83 -5.42
C LEU A 17 12.99 17.18 -5.78
N LYS A 18 13.36 17.98 -4.77
CA LYS A 18 14.11 19.23 -4.96
C LYS A 18 15.52 18.95 -5.48
N ALA A 19 16.19 17.91 -4.97
CA ALA A 19 17.50 17.49 -5.46
C ALA A 19 17.43 17.01 -6.92
N VAL A 20 16.43 16.21 -7.27
CA VAL A 20 16.18 15.78 -8.66
C VAL A 20 15.94 16.98 -9.57
N ALA A 21 15.11 17.95 -9.16
CA ALA A 21 14.89 19.16 -9.94
C ALA A 21 16.19 19.96 -10.16
N LYS A 22 17.08 20.03 -9.15
CA LYS A 22 18.36 20.73 -9.24
C LYS A 22 19.31 20.00 -10.20
N GLU A 23 19.44 18.69 -10.07
CA GLU A 23 20.35 17.90 -10.92
C GLU A 23 19.85 17.85 -12.37
N TYR A 24 18.54 17.67 -12.57
CA TYR A 24 17.92 17.74 -13.89
C TYR A 24 18.15 19.10 -14.56
N LYS A 25 17.99 20.21 -13.82
CA LYS A 25 18.28 21.57 -14.33
C LYS A 25 19.73 21.77 -14.72
N LYS A 26 20.66 21.17 -13.97
CA LYS A 26 22.09 21.23 -14.22
C LYS A 26 22.47 20.45 -15.49
N MET A 27 21.85 19.30 -15.71
CA MET A 27 22.11 18.44 -16.88
C MET A 27 21.39 18.92 -18.15
N GLY A 28 20.11 19.31 -18.05
CA GLY A 28 19.26 19.66 -19.20
C GLY A 28 19.10 21.15 -19.50
N GLY A 29 19.61 22.03 -18.63
CA GLY A 29 19.48 23.48 -18.78
C GLY A 29 18.14 24.04 -18.27
N LYS A 30 17.97 25.39 -18.32
CA LYS A 30 16.83 26.10 -17.70
C LYS A 30 15.51 26.03 -18.49
N ALA A 31 15.54 25.58 -19.75
CA ALA A 31 14.39 25.67 -20.68
C ALA A 31 13.60 24.36 -20.81
N MET A 32 13.96 23.32 -20.05
CA MET A 32 13.36 22.00 -20.20
C MET A 32 12.45 21.69 -19.00
N PRO A 33 11.12 21.91 -19.11
CA PRO A 33 10.19 21.54 -18.06
C PRO A 33 10.04 20.02 -17.97
N ALA A 34 9.73 19.54 -16.78
CA ALA A 34 9.42 18.14 -16.51
C ALA A 34 8.19 18.05 -15.60
N GLU A 35 7.43 16.97 -15.76
CA GLU A 35 6.32 16.61 -14.88
C GLU A 35 6.52 15.23 -14.29
N LEU A 36 6.28 15.11 -12.98
CA LEU A 36 6.17 13.83 -12.26
C LEU A 36 4.77 13.71 -11.68
N ILE A 37 4.17 12.53 -11.82
CA ILE A 37 2.91 12.20 -11.15
C ILE A 37 3.22 11.11 -10.11
N LEU A 38 3.24 11.49 -8.84
CA LEU A 38 3.43 10.55 -7.73
C LEU A 38 2.22 9.63 -7.61
N ILE A 39 2.51 8.34 -7.43
CA ILE A 39 1.54 7.25 -7.39
C ILE A 39 1.84 6.35 -6.18
N GLY A 40 0.90 5.46 -5.85
CA GLY A 40 1.14 4.40 -4.87
C GLY A 40 1.45 4.95 -3.48
N GLY A 41 2.45 4.36 -2.81
CA GLY A 41 2.84 4.79 -1.46
C GLY A 41 3.34 6.23 -1.40
N ALA A 42 4.03 6.69 -2.45
CA ALA A 42 4.54 8.06 -2.54
C ALA A 42 3.42 9.10 -2.58
N ALA A 43 2.36 8.84 -3.34
CA ALA A 43 1.18 9.71 -3.38
C ALA A 43 0.46 9.76 -2.02
N VAL A 44 0.46 8.65 -1.27
CA VAL A 44 -0.16 8.59 0.05
C VAL A 44 0.64 9.42 1.06
N ILE A 45 1.95 9.20 1.19
CA ILE A 45 2.78 9.98 2.13
C ILE A 45 2.86 11.47 1.79
N ALA A 46 2.67 11.85 0.52
CA ALA A 46 2.65 13.24 0.09
C ALA A 46 1.38 13.99 0.56
N ASN A 47 0.26 13.29 0.70
CA ASN A 47 -1.07 13.89 0.91
C ASN A 47 -1.67 13.60 2.29
N TYR A 48 -1.21 12.56 2.98
CA TYR A 48 -1.84 12.05 4.18
C TYR A 48 -0.83 11.75 5.29
N GLY A 49 -1.12 12.22 6.50
CA GLY A 49 -0.28 12.01 7.69
C GLY A 49 -0.44 10.66 8.37
N PHE A 50 -1.40 9.82 7.96
CA PHE A 50 -1.60 8.49 8.58
C PHE A 50 -0.55 7.46 8.12
N ARG A 51 0.16 7.73 7.01
CA ARG A 51 1.17 6.86 6.42
C ARG A 51 2.55 7.44 6.69
N GLU A 52 3.35 6.73 7.47
CA GLU A 52 4.67 7.23 7.88
C GLU A 52 5.71 7.16 6.76
N MET A 53 5.74 6.04 6.02
CA MET A 53 6.80 5.78 5.06
C MET A 53 6.41 4.91 3.86
N THR A 54 7.20 4.97 2.79
CA THR A 54 7.19 4.03 1.66
C THR A 54 8.62 3.56 1.37
N THR A 55 8.74 2.39 0.73
CA THR A 55 10.04 1.85 0.32
C THR A 55 10.59 2.56 -0.90
N ASP A 56 9.72 2.95 -1.82
CA ASP A 56 10.05 3.44 -3.14
C ASP A 56 9.05 4.52 -3.57
N ILE A 57 9.49 5.34 -4.52
CA ILE A 57 8.71 6.40 -5.14
C ILE A 57 8.30 5.96 -6.55
N ASP A 58 7.07 5.48 -6.65
CA ASP A 58 6.43 5.22 -7.93
C ASP A 58 5.97 6.54 -8.56
N ALA A 59 6.35 6.79 -9.81
CA ALA A 59 5.89 7.96 -10.55
C ALA A 59 5.68 7.69 -12.05
N ILE A 60 4.76 8.44 -12.67
CA ILE A 60 4.79 8.67 -14.13
C ILE A 60 5.74 9.82 -14.38
N ILE A 61 6.62 9.67 -15.37
CA ILE A 61 7.66 10.64 -15.69
C ILE A 61 7.45 11.19 -17.10
N HIS A 62 7.11 12.47 -17.19
CA HIS A 62 7.06 13.23 -18.44
C HIS A 62 8.22 14.21 -18.48
N ALA A 63 9.35 13.73 -19.01
CA ALA A 63 10.58 14.51 -19.07
C ALA A 63 11.47 14.01 -20.22
N ALA A 64 12.51 14.78 -20.55
CA ALA A 64 13.56 14.29 -21.42
C ALA A 64 14.32 13.11 -20.79
N SER A 65 14.98 12.30 -21.63
CA SER A 65 15.69 11.08 -21.22
C SER A 65 16.71 11.30 -20.10
N VAL A 66 17.36 12.47 -20.06
CA VAL A 66 18.33 12.87 -19.02
C VAL A 66 17.75 12.90 -17.61
N MET A 67 16.42 12.90 -17.45
CA MET A 67 15.76 12.78 -16.15
C MET A 67 16.17 11.48 -15.42
N LYS A 68 16.33 10.37 -16.15
CA LYS A 68 16.76 9.11 -15.55
C LYS A 68 18.16 9.23 -14.95
N ASP A 69 19.07 9.90 -15.64
CA ASP A 69 20.44 10.12 -15.16
C ASP A 69 20.46 11.06 -13.95
N ALA A 70 19.59 12.08 -13.93
CA ALA A 70 19.42 12.97 -12.78
C ALA A 70 18.90 12.22 -11.54
N ILE A 71 17.90 11.33 -11.71
CA ILE A 71 17.36 10.49 -10.64
C ILE A 71 18.44 9.55 -10.08
N ASN A 72 19.21 8.90 -10.95
CA ASN A 72 20.29 8.00 -10.55
C ASN A 72 21.40 8.77 -9.82
N SER A 73 21.82 9.91 -10.35
CA SER A 73 22.85 10.75 -9.71
C SER A 73 22.44 11.23 -8.33
N VAL A 74 21.16 11.57 -8.12
CA VAL A 74 20.63 11.89 -6.78
C VAL A 74 20.60 10.64 -5.91
N GLY A 75 20.20 9.48 -6.46
CA GLY A 75 20.25 8.20 -5.74
C GLY A 75 21.64 7.90 -5.19
N ASP A 76 22.67 8.03 -6.04
CA ASP A 76 24.06 7.82 -5.65
C ASP A 76 24.52 8.83 -4.59
N GLN A 77 24.17 10.12 -4.75
CA GLN A 77 24.55 11.18 -3.83
C GLN A 77 23.97 10.97 -2.42
N TYR A 78 22.74 10.45 -2.32
CA TYR A 78 22.06 10.24 -1.05
C TYR A 78 22.11 8.79 -0.57
N HIS A 79 22.89 7.93 -1.25
CA HIS A 79 23.00 6.50 -0.96
C HIS A 79 21.64 5.78 -0.91
N LEU A 80 20.73 6.16 -1.81
CA LEU A 80 19.40 5.56 -1.94
C LEU A 80 19.49 4.22 -2.67
N GLN A 81 18.55 3.33 -2.38
CA GLN A 81 18.47 2.06 -3.10
C GLN A 81 18.27 2.24 -4.60
N ASN A 82 18.76 1.28 -5.38
CA ASN A 82 18.56 1.30 -6.83
C ASN A 82 17.06 1.28 -7.17
N GLY A 83 16.64 2.11 -8.12
CA GLY A 83 15.24 2.26 -8.48
C GLY A 83 14.39 2.99 -7.42
N TRP A 84 15.01 3.78 -6.53
CA TRP A 84 14.28 4.51 -5.48
C TRP A 84 13.15 5.42 -6.01
N LEU A 85 13.30 5.98 -7.21
CA LEU A 85 12.26 6.64 -7.98
C LEU A 85 12.18 5.97 -9.35
N ASN A 86 11.05 5.31 -9.63
CA ASN A 86 10.92 4.45 -10.80
C ASN A 86 9.51 4.51 -11.43
N THR A 87 9.39 3.81 -12.56
CA THR A 87 8.14 3.67 -13.34
C THR A 87 7.66 2.21 -13.38
N ASP A 88 8.15 1.33 -12.50
CA ASP A 88 7.87 -0.11 -12.56
C ASP A 88 6.40 -0.41 -12.30
N PHE A 89 5.72 0.45 -11.55
CA PHE A 89 4.28 0.37 -11.35
C PHE A 89 3.49 0.31 -12.67
N MET A 90 4.00 0.91 -13.76
CA MET A 90 3.37 0.90 -15.09
C MET A 90 3.24 -0.51 -15.70
N ARG A 91 3.98 -1.49 -15.17
CA ARG A 91 3.92 -2.90 -15.58
C ARG A 91 2.92 -3.73 -14.77
N THR A 92 2.24 -3.12 -13.80
CA THR A 92 1.32 -3.81 -12.90
C THR A 92 -0.13 -3.70 -13.37
N ALA A 93 -0.99 -4.61 -12.89
CA ALA A 93 -2.41 -4.60 -13.22
C ALA A 93 -3.19 -3.38 -12.70
N SER A 94 -2.62 -2.60 -11.77
CA SER A 94 -3.22 -1.38 -11.24
C SER A 94 -2.86 -0.13 -12.05
N TYR A 95 -1.95 -0.22 -13.02
CA TYR A 95 -1.68 0.88 -13.94
C TYR A 95 -2.88 1.15 -14.87
N SER A 96 -3.13 2.42 -15.13
CA SER A 96 -4.04 2.88 -16.18
C SER A 96 -3.43 4.10 -16.86
N PRO A 97 -3.43 4.20 -18.20
CA PRO A 97 -2.92 5.36 -18.93
C PRO A 97 -3.78 6.62 -18.73
N LYS A 98 -4.92 6.51 -18.03
CA LYS A 98 -5.78 7.65 -17.71
C LYS A 98 -5.39 8.37 -16.42
N LEU A 99 -4.40 7.87 -15.67
CA LEU A 99 -3.98 8.48 -14.39
C LEU A 99 -3.49 9.93 -14.57
N ASP A 100 -2.94 10.26 -15.73
CA ASP A 100 -2.59 11.62 -16.16
C ASP A 100 -3.76 12.60 -16.06
N GLN A 101 -4.98 12.14 -16.35
CA GLN A 101 -6.20 12.94 -16.33
C GLN A 101 -6.72 13.16 -14.90
N TYR A 102 -6.35 12.26 -13.99
CA TYR A 102 -6.90 12.17 -12.63
C TYR A 102 -5.85 12.40 -11.56
N SER A 103 -5.01 13.42 -11.79
CA SER A 103 -4.02 13.87 -10.83
C SER A 103 -4.06 15.39 -10.66
N THR A 104 -3.74 15.85 -9.46
CA THR A 104 -3.80 17.26 -9.05
C THR A 104 -2.42 17.78 -8.74
N TYR A 105 -2.26 19.11 -8.85
CA TYR A 105 -1.02 19.78 -8.48
C TYR A 105 -0.63 19.46 -7.03
N TYR A 106 0.64 19.10 -6.82
CA TYR A 106 1.23 18.95 -5.50
C TYR A 106 2.21 20.08 -5.22
N ARG A 107 3.26 20.20 -6.03
CA ARG A 107 4.32 21.21 -5.84
C ARG A 107 5.17 21.38 -7.08
N THR A 108 5.76 22.56 -7.27
CA THR A 108 6.81 22.80 -8.27
C THR A 108 8.17 22.98 -7.59
N PHE A 109 9.19 22.30 -8.09
CA PHE A 109 10.57 22.41 -7.61
C PHE A 109 11.48 23.05 -8.67
N GLY A 110 12.36 23.95 -8.23
CA GLY A 110 13.38 24.58 -9.09
C GLY A 110 12.84 25.44 -10.25
N GLY A 111 11.52 25.67 -10.28
CA GLY A 111 10.79 26.33 -11.36
C GLY A 111 10.66 25.50 -12.65
N ILE A 112 11.08 24.24 -12.63
CA ILE A 112 11.10 23.39 -13.85
C ILE A 112 10.46 22.02 -13.66
N LEU A 113 10.37 21.51 -12.42
CA LEU A 113 9.82 20.20 -12.12
C LEU A 113 8.44 20.39 -11.48
N SER A 114 7.39 20.19 -12.26
CA SER A 114 6.03 20.13 -11.73
C SER A 114 5.77 18.74 -11.17
N VAL A 115 5.26 18.65 -9.95
CA VAL A 115 4.89 17.39 -9.32
C VAL A 115 3.39 17.41 -9.05
N ARG A 116 2.73 16.34 -9.44
CA ARG A 116 1.31 16.06 -9.23
C ARG A 116 1.15 14.79 -8.41
N THR A 117 -0.02 14.60 -7.81
CA THR A 117 -0.40 13.36 -7.14
C THR A 117 -1.74 12.89 -7.66
N VAL A 118 -1.96 11.58 -7.73
CA VAL A 118 -3.27 11.02 -8.11
C VAL A 118 -4.34 11.43 -7.10
N GLN A 119 -5.55 11.73 -7.59
CA GLN A 119 -6.71 12.08 -6.76
C GLN A 119 -7.15 10.92 -5.85
N ALA A 120 -7.81 11.25 -4.74
CA ALA A 120 -8.05 10.31 -3.65
C ALA A 120 -8.90 9.08 -4.04
N GLU A 121 -10.02 9.26 -4.74
CA GLU A 121 -10.88 8.18 -5.21
C GLU A 121 -10.18 7.29 -6.26
N TYR A 122 -9.25 7.87 -7.03
CA TYR A 122 -8.45 7.15 -8.01
C TYR A 122 -7.32 6.36 -7.34
N LEU A 123 -6.71 6.90 -6.28
CA LEU A 123 -5.83 6.12 -5.41
C LEU A 123 -6.57 4.93 -4.80
N ILE A 124 -7.78 5.14 -4.27
CA ILE A 124 -8.62 4.04 -3.76
C ILE A 124 -8.88 2.99 -4.84
N ALA A 125 -9.30 3.39 -6.05
CA ALA A 125 -9.51 2.46 -7.16
C ALA A 125 -8.24 1.65 -7.49
N MET A 126 -7.07 2.29 -7.51
CA MET A 126 -5.78 1.61 -7.71
C MET A 126 -5.47 0.60 -6.61
N LYS A 127 -5.72 0.97 -5.35
CA LYS A 127 -5.53 0.07 -4.21
C LYS A 127 -6.49 -1.11 -4.26
N LEU A 128 -7.73 -0.92 -4.70
CA LEU A 128 -8.71 -1.99 -4.89
C LEU A 128 -8.28 -2.96 -6.00
N ARG A 129 -7.77 -2.44 -7.12
CA ARG A 129 -7.27 -3.26 -8.23
C ARG A 129 -6.03 -4.06 -7.85
N SER A 130 -5.18 -3.50 -6.98
CA SER A 130 -4.00 -4.19 -6.46
C SER A 130 -4.34 -5.22 -5.37
N GLY A 131 -5.14 -4.85 -4.38
CA GLY A 131 -5.73 -5.75 -3.37
C GLY A 131 -4.73 -6.50 -2.46
N ARG A 132 -3.45 -6.12 -2.40
CA ARG A 132 -2.41 -6.92 -1.74
C ARG A 132 -2.61 -6.96 -0.23
N LEU A 133 -2.75 -8.17 0.31
CA LEU A 133 -3.03 -8.42 1.72
C LEU A 133 -1.85 -8.20 2.68
N TYR A 134 -0.64 -7.99 2.17
CA TYR A 134 0.61 -7.90 2.93
C TYR A 134 1.38 -6.60 2.71
N LYS A 135 0.81 -5.68 1.90
CA LYS A 135 1.37 -4.34 1.70
C LYS A 135 0.58 -3.36 2.55
N ASN A 136 0.07 -2.30 1.94
CA ASN A 136 -0.71 -1.27 2.64
C ASN A 136 -1.99 -0.96 1.88
N ASP A 137 -2.43 -1.84 0.96
CA ASP A 137 -3.49 -1.47 0.04
C ASP A 137 -4.83 -1.27 0.76
N ARG A 138 -5.14 -2.08 1.78
CA ARG A 138 -6.39 -1.94 2.54
C ARG A 138 -6.29 -0.84 3.58
N SER A 139 -5.17 -0.73 4.29
CA SER A 139 -4.99 0.34 5.28
C SER A 139 -4.94 1.72 4.60
N ASP A 140 -4.33 1.84 3.42
CA ASP A 140 -4.34 3.09 2.65
C ASP A 140 -5.78 3.48 2.26
N ILE A 141 -6.63 2.53 1.84
CA ILE A 141 -8.05 2.82 1.55
C ILE A 141 -8.75 3.34 2.81
N ALA A 142 -8.64 2.64 3.94
CA ALA A 142 -9.28 3.03 5.20
C ALA A 142 -8.78 4.41 5.68
N GLY A 143 -7.47 4.66 5.59
CA GLY A 143 -6.86 5.92 6.00
C GLY A 143 -7.27 7.10 5.12
N ILE A 144 -7.35 6.90 3.79
CA ILE A 144 -7.83 7.93 2.86
C ILE A 144 -9.29 8.28 3.19
N LEU A 145 -10.15 7.28 3.38
CA LEU A 145 -11.56 7.49 3.74
C LEU A 145 -11.68 8.26 5.07
N ALA A 146 -10.96 7.84 6.11
CA ALA A 146 -10.97 8.49 7.43
C ALA A 146 -10.52 9.95 7.36
N GLU A 147 -9.45 10.25 6.63
CA GLU A 147 -8.92 11.61 6.54
C GLU A 147 -9.86 12.53 5.74
N HIS A 148 -10.48 12.02 4.66
CA HIS A 148 -11.48 12.79 3.90
C HIS A 148 -12.76 13.05 4.69
N GLU A 149 -13.22 12.07 5.48
CA GLU A 149 -14.33 12.26 6.42
C GLU A 149 -13.99 13.35 7.45
N LYS A 150 -12.81 13.28 8.06
CA LYS A 150 -12.33 14.28 9.03
C LYS A 150 -12.23 15.69 8.45
N ARG A 151 -11.92 15.82 7.15
CA ARG A 151 -11.85 17.11 6.43
C ARG A 151 -13.22 17.66 6.03
N GLY A 152 -14.32 16.92 6.25
CA GLY A 152 -15.65 17.31 5.82
C GLY A 152 -15.91 17.11 4.33
N GLU A 153 -15.05 16.35 3.64
CA GLU A 153 -15.15 16.07 2.20
C GLU A 153 -15.15 14.54 1.95
N PRO A 154 -16.15 13.80 2.48
CA PRO A 154 -16.16 12.35 2.41
C PRO A 154 -16.18 11.85 0.96
N ILE A 155 -15.41 10.79 0.70
CA ILE A 155 -15.41 10.13 -0.61
C ILE A 155 -16.58 9.15 -0.65
N THR A 156 -17.50 9.34 -1.60
CA THR A 156 -18.68 8.49 -1.74
C THR A 156 -18.39 7.24 -2.55
N MET A 157 -19.24 6.21 -2.38
CA MET A 157 -19.15 4.98 -3.16
C MET A 157 -19.36 5.24 -4.66
N ASP A 158 -20.14 6.25 -5.03
CA ASP A 158 -20.34 6.68 -6.41
C ASP A 158 -19.05 7.26 -7.02
N ARG A 159 -18.28 8.08 -6.27
CA ARG A 159 -16.97 8.58 -6.72
C ARG A 159 -15.98 7.44 -6.92
N ILE A 160 -15.96 6.47 -6.01
CA ILE A 160 -15.11 5.28 -6.13
C ILE A 160 -15.52 4.43 -7.34
N THR A 161 -16.82 4.22 -7.54
CA THR A 161 -17.36 3.51 -8.70
C THR A 161 -16.97 4.19 -10.00
N GLN A 162 -17.12 5.52 -10.07
CA GLN A 162 -16.70 6.30 -11.22
C GLN A 162 -15.19 6.18 -11.47
N ALA A 163 -14.36 6.22 -10.42
CA ALA A 163 -12.91 6.04 -10.55
C ALA A 163 -12.54 4.64 -11.06
N VAL A 164 -13.19 3.58 -10.56
CA VAL A 164 -13.00 2.20 -11.04
C VAL A 164 -13.39 2.07 -12.51
N THR A 165 -14.57 2.58 -12.90
CA THR A 165 -15.02 2.58 -14.30
C THR A 165 -14.07 3.39 -15.19
N ASN A 166 -13.64 4.56 -14.72
CA ASN A 166 -12.73 5.42 -15.49
C ASN A 166 -11.40 4.71 -15.75
N LEU A 167 -10.78 4.13 -14.73
CA LEU A 167 -9.44 3.54 -14.85
C LEU A 167 -9.45 2.16 -15.50
N TYR A 168 -10.45 1.33 -15.21
CA TYR A 168 -10.43 -0.10 -15.52
C TYR A 168 -11.62 -0.60 -16.34
N GLY A 169 -12.61 0.24 -16.63
CA GLY A 169 -13.81 -0.14 -17.41
C GLY A 169 -14.97 -0.65 -16.56
N GLY A 170 -14.71 -1.11 -15.34
CA GLY A 170 -15.76 -1.54 -14.42
C GLY A 170 -15.25 -2.42 -13.27
N TRP A 171 -16.19 -2.85 -12.42
CA TRP A 171 -15.90 -3.61 -11.21
C TRP A 171 -15.47 -5.06 -11.48
N GLU A 172 -15.72 -5.60 -12.67
CA GLU A 172 -15.24 -6.92 -13.11
C GLU A 172 -13.72 -7.04 -13.12
N GLN A 173 -13.02 -5.89 -13.13
CA GLN A 173 -11.57 -5.82 -12.98
C GLN A 173 -11.11 -5.82 -11.51
N ILE A 174 -12.01 -5.71 -10.55
CA ILE A 174 -11.64 -5.68 -9.13
C ILE A 174 -11.91 -7.07 -8.54
N SER A 175 -10.96 -7.62 -7.77
CA SER A 175 -11.14 -8.93 -7.15
C SER A 175 -12.35 -8.93 -6.21
N ALA A 176 -13.06 -10.06 -6.12
CA ALA A 176 -14.24 -10.19 -5.26
C ALA A 176 -13.93 -9.86 -3.78
N SER A 177 -12.73 -10.19 -3.31
CA SER A 177 -12.28 -9.86 -1.95
C SER A 177 -12.11 -8.35 -1.74
N SER A 178 -11.58 -7.62 -2.72
CA SER A 178 -11.48 -6.16 -2.67
C SER A 178 -12.84 -5.49 -2.78
N GLN A 179 -13.75 -6.00 -3.62
CA GLN A 179 -15.14 -5.52 -3.72
C GLN A 179 -15.90 -5.67 -2.40
N LEU A 180 -15.82 -6.85 -1.79
CA LEU A 180 -16.46 -7.11 -0.50
C LEU A 180 -15.89 -6.20 0.60
N PHE A 181 -14.57 -6.02 0.62
CA PHE A 181 -13.90 -5.15 1.58
C PHE A 181 -14.41 -3.70 1.49
N ILE A 182 -14.44 -3.11 0.29
CA ILE A 182 -14.90 -1.71 0.16
C ILE A 182 -16.38 -1.56 0.49
N GLN A 183 -17.23 -2.54 0.12
CA GLN A 183 -18.64 -2.50 0.49
C GLN A 183 -18.83 -2.52 2.01
N GLN A 184 -18.12 -3.41 2.71
CA GLN A 184 -18.22 -3.52 4.18
C GLN A 184 -17.71 -2.28 4.89
N ILE A 185 -16.55 -1.74 4.49
CA ILE A 185 -15.99 -0.57 5.16
C ILE A 185 -16.87 0.68 4.93
N MET A 186 -17.41 0.84 3.73
CA MET A 186 -18.32 1.94 3.39
C MET A 186 -19.66 1.85 4.13
N GLN A 187 -20.17 0.62 4.38
CA GLN A 187 -21.39 0.42 5.17
C GLN A 187 -21.18 0.69 6.66
N ASN A 188 -20.01 0.34 7.21
CA ASN A 188 -19.73 0.50 8.63
C ASN A 188 -19.44 1.96 9.02
N GLY A 189 -18.79 2.75 8.15
CA GLY A 189 -18.45 4.15 8.39
C GLY A 189 -17.36 4.40 9.46
N GLU A 190 -16.99 3.40 10.26
CA GLU A 190 -15.95 3.54 11.31
C GLU A 190 -14.51 3.43 10.75
N TYR A 191 -14.15 4.27 9.76
CA TYR A 191 -12.88 4.19 9.03
C TYR A 191 -11.64 4.27 9.94
N GLN A 192 -11.62 5.23 10.87
CA GLN A 192 -10.48 5.44 11.76
C GLN A 192 -10.27 4.23 12.71
N LYS A 193 -11.35 3.63 13.20
CA LYS A 193 -11.30 2.48 14.10
C LYS A 193 -10.86 1.22 13.36
N THR A 194 -11.35 1.04 12.13
CA THR A 194 -11.00 -0.11 11.29
C THR A 194 -9.56 -0.04 10.75
N TYR A 195 -9.02 1.17 10.53
CA TYR A 195 -7.65 1.38 10.05
C TYR A 195 -6.61 0.62 10.88
N GLY A 196 -6.63 0.73 12.21
CA GLY A 196 -5.63 0.10 13.08
C GLY A 196 -5.63 -1.43 12.98
N ALA A 197 -6.82 -2.03 12.97
CA ALA A 197 -6.96 -3.48 12.83
C ALA A 197 -6.49 -3.97 11.45
N ILE A 198 -6.84 -3.26 10.38
CA ILE A 198 -6.41 -3.58 9.02
C ILE A 198 -4.89 -3.47 8.89
N ARG A 199 -4.31 -2.40 9.46
CA ARG A 199 -2.87 -2.16 9.45
C ARG A 199 -2.11 -3.27 10.15
N GLN A 200 -2.59 -3.71 11.31
CA GLN A 200 -2.01 -4.83 12.03
C GLN A 200 -2.12 -6.13 11.22
N GLU A 201 -3.28 -6.41 10.62
CA GLU A 201 -3.47 -7.60 9.79
C GLU A 201 -2.50 -7.63 8.59
N GLU A 202 -2.27 -6.50 7.93
CA GLU A 202 -1.31 -6.41 6.83
C GLU A 202 0.14 -6.64 7.29
N GLN A 203 0.50 -6.12 8.46
CA GLN A 203 1.81 -6.32 9.08
C GLN A 203 2.02 -7.80 9.46
N ASP A 204 1.04 -8.43 10.09
CA ASP A 204 1.08 -9.85 10.42
C ASP A 204 1.25 -10.72 9.17
N ASN A 205 0.53 -10.38 8.08
CA ASN A 205 0.67 -11.09 6.80
C ASN A 205 2.07 -10.90 6.20
N LYS A 206 2.65 -9.71 6.32
CA LYS A 206 4.01 -9.42 5.85
C LYS A 206 5.05 -10.23 6.62
N GLU A 207 4.96 -10.28 7.95
CA GLU A 207 5.84 -11.08 8.80
C GLU A 207 5.71 -12.57 8.51
N LEU A 208 4.48 -13.04 8.29
CA LEU A 208 4.23 -14.41 7.87
C LEU A 208 4.96 -14.76 6.57
N LEU A 209 4.88 -13.89 5.56
CA LEU A 209 5.57 -14.11 4.29
C LEU A 209 7.09 -14.09 4.45
N ILE A 210 7.65 -13.18 5.25
CA ILE A 210 9.09 -13.17 5.55
C ILE A 210 9.51 -14.49 6.20
N SER A 211 8.72 -14.98 7.16
CA SER A 211 9.00 -16.25 7.84
C SER A 211 8.88 -17.46 6.89
N PHE A 212 7.98 -17.40 5.91
CA PHE A 212 7.80 -18.44 4.91
C PHE A 212 8.97 -18.46 3.93
N GLU A 213 9.35 -17.30 3.40
CA GLU A 213 10.48 -17.14 2.48
C GLU A 213 11.80 -17.55 3.12
N SER A 214 11.99 -17.26 4.42
CA SER A 214 13.17 -17.74 5.17
C SER A 214 13.23 -19.27 5.29
N LYS A 215 12.09 -19.96 5.30
CA LYS A 215 12.02 -21.43 5.39
C LYS A 215 12.07 -22.09 4.01
N TYR A 216 11.53 -21.42 3.00
CA TYR A 216 11.44 -21.89 1.63
C TYR A 216 11.92 -20.79 0.66
N PRO A 217 13.24 -20.53 0.59
CA PRO A 217 13.77 -19.48 -0.27
C PRO A 217 13.39 -19.70 -1.74
N GLY A 218 12.88 -18.65 -2.40
CA GLY A 218 12.41 -18.65 -3.78
C GLY A 218 11.00 -19.21 -3.99
N ALA A 219 10.28 -19.59 -2.94
CA ALA A 219 8.94 -20.19 -3.07
C ALA A 219 7.81 -19.16 -3.19
N THR A 220 8.02 -17.90 -2.77
CA THR A 220 7.00 -16.85 -2.83
C THR A 220 6.99 -16.15 -4.19
N THR A 221 5.84 -16.11 -4.85
CA THR A 221 5.62 -15.39 -6.10
C THR A 221 4.40 -14.47 -6.00
N SER A 222 4.29 -13.48 -6.89
CA SER A 222 3.11 -12.60 -6.96
C SER A 222 1.80 -13.35 -7.20
N GLU A 223 1.86 -14.53 -7.83
CA GLU A 223 0.70 -15.36 -8.15
C GLU A 223 0.24 -16.23 -6.97
N ASN A 224 1.16 -16.66 -6.10
CA ASN A 224 0.86 -17.61 -5.04
C ASN A 224 0.75 -16.99 -3.65
N VAL A 225 1.20 -15.74 -3.47
CA VAL A 225 1.32 -15.06 -2.18
C VAL A 225 -0.02 -14.99 -1.42
N GLU A 226 -1.12 -14.68 -2.11
CA GLU A 226 -2.44 -14.60 -1.48
C GLU A 226 -2.93 -15.98 -1.00
N ARG A 227 -2.68 -17.02 -1.79
CA ARG A 227 -3.01 -18.40 -1.43
C ARG A 227 -2.21 -18.82 -0.19
N ILE A 228 -0.91 -18.52 -0.15
CA ILE A 228 -0.05 -18.79 1.01
C ILE A 228 -0.66 -18.16 2.26
N ILE A 229 -0.94 -16.85 2.24
CA ILE A 229 -1.55 -16.16 3.39
C ILE A 229 -2.87 -16.81 3.80
N THR A 230 -3.74 -17.11 2.83
CA THR A 230 -5.07 -17.69 3.08
C THR A 230 -4.97 -19.08 3.72
N ASP A 231 -4.09 -19.94 3.22
CA ASP A 231 -3.91 -21.29 3.73
C ASP A 231 -3.28 -21.30 5.12
N PHE A 232 -2.34 -20.38 5.38
CA PHE A 232 -1.78 -20.17 6.71
C PHE A 232 -2.84 -19.72 7.71
N LYS A 233 -3.68 -18.74 7.36
CA LYS A 233 -4.78 -18.28 8.21
C LYS A 233 -5.78 -19.40 8.51
N LYS A 234 -6.13 -20.23 7.51
CA LYS A 234 -6.98 -21.42 7.71
C LYS A 234 -6.34 -22.41 8.68
N LYS A 235 -5.05 -22.68 8.54
CA LYS A 235 -4.31 -23.60 9.42
C LYS A 235 -4.23 -23.06 10.85
N GLN A 236 -3.98 -21.77 11.04
CA GLN A 236 -3.99 -21.14 12.36
C GLN A 236 -5.37 -21.24 13.03
N LYS A 237 -6.44 -20.89 12.33
CA LYS A 237 -7.82 -21.03 12.85
C LYS A 237 -8.12 -22.47 13.25
N ARG A 238 -7.78 -23.44 12.40
CA ARG A 238 -7.95 -24.87 12.71
C ARG A 238 -7.18 -25.28 13.97
N ASN A 239 -5.94 -24.83 14.13
CA ASN A 239 -5.14 -25.13 15.31
C ASN A 239 -5.70 -24.47 16.57
N GLN A 240 -6.20 -23.23 16.49
CA GLN A 240 -6.88 -22.57 17.61
C GLN A 240 -8.14 -23.33 18.04
N THR A 241 -8.98 -23.74 17.08
CA THR A 241 -10.17 -24.55 17.37
C THR A 241 -9.80 -25.89 18.00
N LEU A 242 -8.75 -26.57 17.50
CA LEU A 242 -8.28 -27.83 18.07
C LEU A 242 -7.75 -27.66 19.50
N ASN A 243 -7.01 -26.59 19.78
CA ASN A 243 -6.51 -26.30 21.13
C ASN A 243 -7.66 -25.96 22.08
N TRP A 244 -8.64 -25.17 21.64
CA TRP A 244 -9.85 -24.89 22.43
C TRP A 244 -10.62 -26.17 22.77
N LEU A 245 -10.83 -27.06 21.79
CA LEU A 245 -11.49 -28.37 22.01
C LEU A 245 -10.70 -29.27 22.98
N LYS A 246 -9.36 -29.23 22.94
CA LYS A 246 -8.52 -30.00 23.86
C LYS A 246 -8.63 -29.48 25.29
N ASN A 247 -8.60 -28.15 25.46
CA ASN A 247 -8.74 -27.54 26.78
C ASN A 247 -10.11 -27.85 27.40
N GLN A 248 -11.19 -27.76 26.62
CA GLN A 248 -12.53 -28.13 27.08
C GLN A 248 -12.67 -29.61 27.47
N LYS A 249 -11.96 -30.52 26.78
CA LYS A 249 -11.91 -31.93 27.18
C LYS A 249 -11.10 -32.18 28.45
N GLN A 250 -10.07 -31.38 28.71
CA GLN A 250 -9.27 -31.48 29.93
C GLN A 250 -10.01 -30.89 31.13
N GLU A 251 -10.69 -29.76 30.97
CA GLU A 251 -11.57 -29.17 31.99
C GLU A 251 -12.70 -30.14 32.37
N ASN A 252 -13.41 -30.70 31.39
CA ASN A 252 -14.46 -31.68 31.66
C ASN A 252 -13.94 -33.00 32.28
N ALA A 253 -12.68 -33.38 32.03
CA ALA A 253 -12.09 -34.58 32.64
C ALA A 253 -11.70 -34.35 34.11
N GLN A 254 -11.25 -33.13 34.44
CA GLN A 254 -10.92 -32.73 35.80
C GLN A 254 -12.19 -32.56 36.67
N ASP A 255 -13.29 -32.09 36.10
CA ASP A 255 -14.57 -32.00 36.81
C ASP A 255 -15.17 -33.38 37.13
N ILE A 256 -14.98 -34.39 36.26
CA ILE A 256 -15.43 -35.77 36.50
C ILE A 256 -14.57 -36.46 37.59
N GLU A 257 -13.25 -36.24 37.59
CA GLU A 257 -12.37 -36.78 38.65
C GLU A 257 -12.63 -36.11 40.02
N ALA A 258 -13.07 -34.84 40.05
CA ALA A 258 -13.41 -34.14 41.28
C ALA A 258 -14.77 -34.57 41.88
N ASP A 259 -15.75 -34.94 41.05
CA ASP A 259 -17.04 -35.48 41.51
C ASP A 259 -16.88 -36.93 42.05
N ASP A 260 -15.99 -37.75 41.46
CA ASP A 260 -15.72 -39.12 41.94
C ASP A 260 -14.94 -39.18 43.27
N GLU A 261 -14.21 -38.11 43.65
CA GLU A 261 -13.54 -37.99 44.96
C GLU A 261 -14.45 -37.47 46.09
N LEU A 262 -15.61 -36.89 45.76
CA LEU A 262 -16.59 -36.40 46.74
C LEU A 262 -17.61 -37.46 47.18
N ASP A 263 -17.70 -38.58 46.46
CA ASP A 263 -18.62 -39.71 46.72
C ASP A 263 -17.95 -40.91 47.46
N GLN A 264 -16.73 -40.74 48.02
CA GLN A 264 -16.05 -41.70 48.92
C GLN A 264 -15.96 -41.20 50.37
#